data_AF-A0A8H9DBT9-F1
#
_entry.id   AF-A0A8H9DBT9-F1
#
_cell.length_a   1.000
_cell.length_b   1.000
_cell.length_c   1.000
_cell.angle_alpha   90.00
_cell.angle_beta   90.00
_cell.angle_gamma   90.00
#
_symmetry.space_group_name_H-M   'P 1'
#
loop_
_entity.id
_entity.type
_entity.pdbx_description
1 polymer ?
#
loop_
_entity_poly.entity_id
_entity_poly.type
_entity_poly.pdbx_seq_one_letter_code
_entity_poly.pdbx_strand_id
1 'polypeptide(L)'
;MNNPADDETNPEMIPVIPDIDLSDREMRRQVIALKLFDAQTPGFQAEFDPDEAELLGAFREEALSEIDALDSSIDQPESAEGGQ
;
A
#
# COMPACT_ATOMS: atom_id res chain seq x y z
N MET A 1 62.47 21.15 3.49
CA MET A 1 61.19 21.17 2.77
C MET A 1 60.45 19.89 3.10
N ASN A 2 59.33 20.02 3.83
CA ASN A 2 58.07 19.27 3.71
C ASN A 2 57.40 19.24 5.10
N ASN A 3 56.29 19.96 5.18
CA ASN A 3 55.52 20.30 6.37
C ASN A 3 54.79 19.05 6.93
N PRO A 4 54.77 18.78 8.24
CA PRO A 4 54.07 17.63 8.82
C PRO A 4 52.58 17.90 9.11
N ALA A 5 51.90 18.72 8.28
CA ALA A 5 50.51 19.10 8.51
C ALA A 5 49.68 19.05 7.21
N ASP A 6 49.46 17.82 6.75
CA ASP A 6 48.38 17.44 5.85
C ASP A 6 47.95 16.06 6.39
N ASP A 7 47.31 16.01 7.56
CA ASP A 7 45.90 16.34 7.77
C ASP A 7 45.01 15.53 6.82
N GLU A 8 44.47 14.45 7.37
CA GLU A 8 43.13 13.96 7.07
C GLU A 8 42.72 13.84 5.59
N THR A 9 43.27 12.85 4.89
CA THR A 9 42.42 12.06 3.99
C THR A 9 42.19 10.71 4.62
N ASN A 10 41.38 10.69 5.68
CA ASN A 10 40.50 9.58 5.96
C ASN A 10 39.84 9.25 4.61
N PRO A 11 40.19 8.13 3.93
CA PRO A 11 39.54 7.81 2.68
C PRO A 11 38.09 7.64 3.06
N GLU A 12 37.26 8.62 2.67
CA GLU A 12 35.86 8.65 3.00
C GLU A 12 35.35 7.23 2.83
N MET A 13 34.98 6.64 3.95
CA MET A 13 34.08 5.52 4.00
C MET A 13 32.78 6.09 3.44
N ILE A 14 32.75 6.33 2.12
CA ILE A 14 31.55 6.60 1.37
C ILE A 14 30.72 5.39 1.76
N PRO A 15 29.64 5.55 2.53
CA PRO A 15 28.78 4.41 2.81
C PRO A 15 28.43 3.87 1.44
N VAL A 16 28.81 2.63 1.17
CA VAL A 16 28.38 1.89 0.00
C VAL A 16 26.87 1.96 0.07
N ILE A 17 26.29 2.90 -0.68
CA ILE A 17 24.86 3.06 -0.80
C ILE A 17 24.46 1.79 -1.53
N PRO A 18 23.76 0.84 -0.87
CA PRO A 18 23.46 -0.44 -1.48
C PRO A 18 22.65 -0.18 -2.76
N ASP A 19 22.95 -1.00 -3.77
CA ASP A 19 22.51 -0.91 -5.15
C ASP A 19 21.12 -0.29 -5.37
N ILE A 20 21.09 0.69 -6.27
CA ILE A 20 20.00 1.60 -6.63
C ILE A 20 18.83 0.89 -7.35
N ASP A 21 18.81 -0.44 -7.37
CA ASP A 21 17.75 -1.26 -7.98
C ASP A 21 16.60 -1.59 -6.99
N LEU A 22 16.76 -1.26 -5.71
CA LEU A 22 15.63 -1.26 -4.76
C LEU A 22 14.68 -0.05 -4.93
N SER A 23 15.09 0.96 -5.72
CA SER A 23 14.46 2.29 -5.77
C SER A 23 12.96 2.25 -6.03
N ASP A 24 12.48 1.41 -6.94
CA ASP A 24 11.08 1.47 -7.38
C ASP A 24 10.10 0.92 -6.32
N ARG A 25 10.48 -0.20 -5.70
CA ARG A 25 9.69 -0.83 -4.63
C ARG A 25 9.72 0.00 -3.35
N GLU A 26 10.88 0.55 -3.00
CA GLU A 26 11.03 1.41 -1.83
C GLU A 26 10.32 2.75 -2.03
N MET A 27 10.41 3.34 -3.23
CA MET A 27 9.67 4.55 -3.58
C MET A 27 8.16 4.33 -3.51
N ARG A 28 7.64 3.20 -4.04
CA ARG A 28 6.22 2.84 -3.88
C ARG A 28 5.80 2.73 -2.42
N ARG A 29 6.59 2.07 -1.57
CA ARG A 29 6.32 2.03 -0.12
C ARG A 29 6.31 3.41 0.52
N GLN A 30 7.22 4.29 0.10
CA GLN A 30 7.27 5.66 0.59
C GLN A 30 6.02 6.45 0.20
N VAL A 31 5.58 6.34 -1.06
CA VAL A 31 4.36 6.97 -1.57
C VAL A 31 3.12 6.46 -0.81
N ILE A 32 3.02 5.14 -0.61
CA ILE A 32 1.94 4.53 0.18
C ILE A 32 1.93 5.06 1.62
N ALA A 33 3.09 5.20 2.25
CA ALA A 33 3.18 5.73 3.61
C ALA A 33 2.72 7.19 3.70
N LEU A 34 3.02 8.02 2.70
CA LEU A 34 2.55 9.40 2.61
C LEU A 34 1.02 9.44 2.41
N LYS A 35 0.49 8.65 1.47
CA LYS A 35 -0.96 8.51 1.24
C LYS A 35 -1.70 8.09 2.51
N LEU A 36 -1.15 7.15 3.30
CA LEU A 36 -1.72 6.74 4.59
C LEU A 36 -1.65 7.83 5.66
N PHE A 37 -0.61 8.66 5.63
CA PHE A 37 -0.51 9.82 6.50
C PHE A 37 -1.63 10.81 6.19
N ASP A 38 -1.85 11.11 4.91
CA ASP A 38 -2.92 11.99 4.47
C ASP A 38 -4.31 11.41 4.80
N ALA A 39 -4.50 10.08 4.68
CA ALA A 39 -5.75 9.39 5.05
C ALA A 39 -6.15 9.53 6.53
N GLN A 40 -5.22 9.90 7.42
CA GLN A 40 -5.54 10.22 8.81
C GLN A 40 -6.16 11.62 8.97
N THR A 41 -6.14 12.44 7.91
CA THR A 41 -6.80 13.74 7.89
C THR A 41 -8.30 13.56 7.73
N PRO A 42 -9.14 14.05 8.67
CA PRO A 42 -10.58 13.93 8.56
C PRO A 42 -11.12 14.53 7.26
N GLY A 43 -11.92 13.75 6.53
CA GLY A 43 -12.50 14.17 5.26
C GLY A 43 -11.59 14.01 4.04
N PHE A 44 -10.34 13.56 4.22
CA PHE A 44 -9.49 13.15 3.11
C PHE A 44 -9.62 11.65 2.87
N GLN A 45 -9.71 11.27 1.60
CA GLN A 45 -9.79 9.88 1.17
C GLN A 45 -8.63 9.60 0.22
N ALA A 46 -7.68 8.78 0.67
CA ALA A 46 -6.51 8.42 -0.13
C ALA A 46 -6.86 7.30 -1.12
N GLU A 47 -6.47 7.47 -2.37
CA GLU A 47 -6.65 6.46 -3.43
C GLU A 47 -5.42 5.55 -3.52
N PHE A 48 -5.67 4.24 -3.58
CA PHE A 48 -4.65 3.21 -3.72
C PHE A 48 -4.97 2.32 -4.92
N ASP A 49 -3.97 2.06 -5.75
CA ASP A 49 -4.07 1.09 -6.84
C ASP A 49 -4.19 -0.35 -6.28
N PRO A 50 -4.67 -1.34 -7.06
CA PRO A 50 -4.83 -2.73 -6.60
C PRO A 50 -3.55 -3.30 -5.97
N ASP A 51 -2.39 -3.13 -6.62
CA ASP A 51 -1.09 -3.57 -6.09
C ASP A 51 -0.73 -2.90 -4.76
N GLU A 52 -1.07 -1.62 -4.58
CA GLU A 52 -0.83 -0.88 -3.34
C GLU A 52 -1.77 -1.35 -2.23
N ALA A 53 -3.05 -1.58 -2.55
CA ALA A 53 -4.05 -2.09 -1.64
C ALA A 53 -3.74 -3.52 -1.18
N GLU A 54 -3.23 -4.39 -2.08
CA GLU A 54 -2.72 -5.72 -1.74
C GLU A 54 -1.53 -5.62 -0.77
N LEU A 55 -0.59 -4.71 -1.02
CA LEU A 55 0.56 -4.49 -0.13
C LEU A 55 0.14 -4.04 1.27
N LEU A 56 -0.96 -3.29 1.38
CA LEU A 56 -1.55 -2.83 2.64
C LEU A 56 -2.44 -3.88 3.32
N GLY A 57 -2.75 -4.99 2.65
CA GLY A 57 -3.80 -5.92 3.08
C GLY A 57 -5.18 -5.28 3.13
N ALA A 58 -5.35 -4.12 2.47
CA ALA A 58 -6.61 -3.39 2.33
C ALA A 58 -7.44 -3.90 1.16
N PHE A 59 -6.81 -4.57 0.19
CA PHE A 59 -7.50 -5.39 -0.80
C PHE A 59 -8.03 -6.65 -0.11
N ARG A 60 -9.14 -6.51 0.61
CA ARG A 60 -9.91 -7.65 1.09
C ARG A 60 -10.77 -8.12 -0.07
N GLU A 61 -10.79 -9.42 -0.34
CA GLU A 61 -11.67 -10.07 -1.31
C GLU A 61 -13.14 -9.94 -0.86
N GLU A 62 -13.68 -8.72 -0.74
CA GLU A 62 -15.08 -8.43 -0.41
C GLU A 62 -15.98 -8.47 -1.64
N ALA A 63 -15.62 -9.27 -2.64
CA ALA A 63 -16.64 -9.74 -3.57
C ALA A 63 -17.69 -10.47 -2.72
N LEU A 64 -18.94 -10.00 -2.75
CA LEU A 64 -20.05 -10.70 -2.12
C LEU A 64 -19.98 -12.16 -2.57
N SER A 65 -20.00 -13.09 -1.61
CA SER A 65 -20.24 -14.49 -1.92
C SER A 65 -21.54 -14.60 -2.71
N GLU A 66 -21.65 -15.54 -3.64
CA GLU A 66 -22.89 -15.76 -4.42
C GLU A 66 -24.12 -15.85 -3.52
N ILE A 67 -23.95 -16.48 -2.36
CA ILE A 67 -24.99 -16.65 -1.34
C ILE A 67 -25.37 -15.29 -0.70
N ASP A 68 -24.39 -14.49 -0.26
CA ASP A 68 -24.63 -13.17 0.33
C ASP A 68 -25.22 -12.18 -0.69
N ALA A 69 -24.83 -12.29 -1.97
CA ALA A 69 -25.39 -11.49 -3.06
C ALA A 69 -26.87 -11.86 -3.32
N LEU A 70 -27.21 -13.15 -3.26
CA LEU A 70 -28.57 -13.66 -3.46
C LEU A 70 -29.48 -13.32 -2.25
N ASP A 71 -28.96 -13.43 -1.02
CA ASP A 71 -29.69 -13.11 0.22
C ASP A 71 -30.00 -11.61 0.32
N SER A 72 -29.11 -10.75 -0.17
CA SER A 72 -29.31 -9.30 -0.26
C SER A 72 -30.32 -8.89 -1.36
N SER A 73 -30.71 -9.80 -2.25
CA SER A 73 -31.64 -9.50 -3.34
C SER A 73 -33.06 -9.35 -2.78
N ILE A 74 -33.59 -8.11 -2.82
CA ILE A 74 -34.94 -7.74 -2.35
C ILE A 74 -36.06 -8.51 -3.08
N ASP A 75 -35.80 -8.97 -4.31
CA ASP A 75 -36.74 -9.76 -5.12
C ASP A 75 -36.59 -11.27 -4.82
N GLN A 76 -36.56 -11.65 -3.55
CA GLN A 76 -36.84 -13.05 -3.20
C GLN A 76 -38.35 -13.23 -3.41
N PRO A 77 -38.82 -14.09 -4.34
CA PRO A 77 -40.22 -14.47 -4.36
C PRO A 77 -40.48 -15.18 -3.03
N GLU A 78 -41.11 -14.47 -2.09
CA GLU A 78 -41.71 -15.06 -0.89
C GLU A 78 -42.44 -16.32 -1.35
N SER A 79 -41.97 -17.47 -0.86
CA SER A 79 -42.29 -18.80 -1.33
C SER A 79 -43.54 -18.87 -2.20
N ALA A 80 -43.42 -19.35 -3.43
CA ALA A 80 -44.55 -19.85 -4.21
C ALA A 80 -45.15 -21.14 -3.58
N GLU A 81 -45.26 -21.19 -2.25
CA GLU A 81 -46.02 -22.14 -1.46
C GLU A 81 -47.34 -21.45 -1.06
N GLY A 82 -48.18 -21.22 -2.06
CA GLY A 82 -49.43 -20.49 -1.88
C GLY A 82 -50.39 -20.68 -3.05
N GLY A 83 -50.62 -21.92 -3.47
CA GLY A 83 -51.53 -22.26 -4.56
C GLY A 83 -52.03 -23.69 -4.47
N GLN A 84 -53.01 -23.87 -3.57
CA GLN A 84 -54.03 -24.93 -3.42
C GLN A 84 -53.95 -26.18 -4.29
#